data_AF-A0AAQ3W9I5-F1
#
_entry.id   AF-A0AAQ3W9I5-F1
#
_cell.length_a   1.000
_cell.length_b   1.000
_cell.length_c   1.000
_cell.angle_alpha   90.00
_cell.angle_beta   90.00
_cell.angle_gamma   90.00
#
_symmetry.space_group_name_H-M   'P 1'
#
loop_
_entity.id
_entity.type
_entity.pdbx_description
1 polymer ?
#
loop_
_entity_poly.entity_id
_entity_poly.type
_entity_poly.pdbx_seq_one_letter_code
_entity_poly.pdbx_strand_id
1 'polypeptide(L)'
;MNKNILGKFFILFLFTILLSSCQKNDYNYVTESSTGHTLNSFTKEEKKALDNGYPVGKYTIFLTENNKKSTQDVTTFLENNFFEKGFLDAESQINPAKKINIITYAMHYSPEEERFNLGVFLVNTSHENIQSIKMKVKPTFKNITDGEFGEIEYNKKDFIDLPNNGAIPKAISANAPIEYLDKLKENTGSDITFEIKDLEINGEKVNNKNEN
;
A
#
# COMPACT_ATOMS: atom_id res chain seq x y z
N MET A 1 47.96 -39.38 43.60
CA MET A 1 46.97 -38.29 43.49
C MET A 1 47.24 -37.54 42.18
N ASN A 2 46.65 -38.00 41.06
CA ASN A 2 46.95 -37.51 39.71
C ASN A 2 45.93 -36.44 39.30
N LYS A 3 46.37 -35.18 39.25
CA LYS A 3 45.56 -33.99 38.89
C LYS A 3 45.25 -33.87 37.38
N ASN A 4 45.33 -34.94 36.61
CA ASN A 4 45.16 -34.92 35.14
C ASN A 4 43.86 -35.56 34.62
N ILE A 5 42.94 -35.96 35.51
CA ILE A 5 41.69 -36.63 35.12
C ILE A 5 40.50 -35.66 35.06
N LEU A 6 40.50 -34.56 35.83
CA LEU A 6 39.39 -33.59 35.83
C LEU A 6 39.34 -32.70 34.58
N GLY A 7 40.49 -32.37 33.97
CA GLY A 7 40.54 -31.49 32.79
C GLY A 7 40.05 -32.15 31.50
N LYS A 8 40.11 -33.49 31.42
CA LYS A 8 39.70 -34.22 30.21
C LYS A 8 38.19 -34.41 30.10
N PHE A 9 37.46 -34.46 31.22
CA PHE A 9 36.01 -34.55 31.21
C PHE A 9 35.31 -33.21 30.96
N PHE A 10 35.91 -32.09 31.38
CA PHE A 10 35.34 -30.77 31.13
C PHE A 10 35.43 -30.34 29.66
N ILE A 11 36.49 -30.75 28.96
CA ILE A 11 36.67 -30.47 27.52
C ILE A 11 35.74 -31.35 26.66
N LEU A 12 35.42 -32.57 27.12
CA LEU A 12 34.50 -33.44 26.41
C LEU A 12 33.04 -32.94 26.48
N PHE A 13 32.66 -32.28 27.58
CA PHE A 13 31.32 -31.69 27.74
C PHE A 13 31.15 -30.37 26.97
N LEU A 14 32.23 -29.61 26.73
CA LEU A 14 32.17 -28.40 25.90
C LEU A 14 32.07 -28.71 24.39
N PHE A 15 32.59 -29.86 23.94
CA PHE A 15 32.50 -30.26 22.53
C PHE A 15 31.14 -30.83 22.13
N THR A 16 30.34 -31.36 23.06
CA THR A 16 28.99 -31.86 22.75
C THR A 16 27.95 -30.74 22.61
N ILE A 17 28.17 -29.57 23.22
CA ILE A 17 27.29 -28.41 23.04
C ILE A 17 27.54 -27.75 21.66
N LEU A 18 28.77 -27.81 21.14
CA LEU A 18 29.11 -27.26 19.82
C LEU A 18 28.67 -28.12 18.62
N LEU A 19 28.26 -29.38 18.85
CA LEU A 19 27.76 -30.27 17.80
C LEU A 19 26.22 -30.42 17.81
N SER A 20 25.53 -29.76 18.73
CA SER A 20 24.06 -29.74 18.78
C SER A 20 23.43 -28.51 18.10
N SER A 21 24.25 -27.58 17.57
CA SER A 21 23.78 -26.41 16.80
C SER A 21 23.98 -26.54 15.29
N CYS A 22 24.21 -27.76 14.80
CA CYS A 22 23.97 -28.15 13.41
C CYS A 22 22.82 -29.16 13.38
N GLN A 23 21.74 -28.88 14.10
CA GLN A 23 20.46 -29.22 13.51
C GLN A 23 20.43 -28.47 12.19
N LYS A 24 20.31 -29.21 11.08
CA LYS A 24 19.56 -28.69 9.95
C LYS A 24 18.26 -28.17 10.56
N ASN A 25 18.23 -26.87 10.85
CA ASN A 25 17.06 -26.12 10.47
C ASN A 25 17.01 -26.39 8.98
N ASP A 26 16.28 -27.46 8.61
CA ASP A 26 15.37 -27.31 7.51
C ASP A 26 14.64 -26.02 7.87
N TYR A 27 15.18 -24.92 7.39
CA TYR A 27 14.36 -23.90 6.83
C TYR A 27 13.55 -24.68 5.77
N ASN A 28 12.50 -25.36 6.23
CA ASN A 28 11.19 -24.85 5.96
C ASN A 28 11.31 -23.33 6.21
N TYR A 29 11.85 -22.61 5.21
CA TYR A 29 10.98 -21.78 4.44
C TYR A 29 9.67 -22.56 4.40
N VAL A 30 8.85 -22.29 5.41
CA VAL A 30 7.56 -21.75 5.13
C VAL A 30 7.84 -20.49 4.27
N THR A 31 8.36 -20.66 3.04
CA THR A 31 7.46 -20.59 1.92
C THR A 31 6.23 -21.39 2.37
N GLU A 32 5.34 -20.72 3.10
CA GLU A 32 4.13 -20.33 2.44
C GLU A 32 4.60 -19.92 1.04
N SER A 33 4.68 -20.92 0.17
CA SER A 33 4.03 -20.74 -1.08
C SER A 33 2.66 -20.23 -0.63
N SER A 34 2.53 -18.90 -0.53
CA SER A 34 1.53 -18.18 -1.31
C SER A 34 1.47 -19.03 -2.55
N THR A 35 0.54 -19.98 -2.50
CA THR A 35 0.38 -21.04 -3.46
C THR A 35 -0.08 -20.21 -4.61
N GLY A 36 0.91 -19.76 -5.40
CA GLY A 36 0.78 -18.54 -6.17
C GLY A 36 -0.49 -18.72 -6.93
N HIS A 37 -1.52 -17.91 -6.60
CA HIS A 37 -2.88 -18.21 -6.99
C HIS A 37 -2.82 -18.40 -8.49
N THR A 38 -2.82 -19.67 -8.92
CA THR A 38 -2.95 -20.00 -10.31
C THR A 38 -4.29 -19.39 -10.64
N LEU A 39 -4.31 -18.52 -11.65
CA LEU A 39 -5.47 -17.70 -12.05
C LEU A 39 -6.79 -18.49 -12.23
N ASN A 40 -6.76 -19.81 -12.05
CA ASN A 40 -7.82 -20.78 -12.20
C ASN A 40 -8.19 -21.46 -10.87
N SER A 41 -8.62 -20.70 -9.86
CA SER A 41 -9.93 -20.93 -9.21
C SER A 41 -10.14 -19.94 -8.05
N PHE A 42 -10.42 -18.67 -8.37
CA PHE A 42 -10.97 -17.78 -7.36
C PHE A 42 -12.28 -18.36 -6.82
N THR A 43 -12.51 -18.22 -5.52
CA THR A 43 -13.82 -18.49 -4.94
C THR A 43 -14.87 -17.58 -5.58
N LYS A 44 -16.16 -17.94 -5.46
CA LYS A 44 -17.24 -17.09 -5.98
C LYS A 44 -17.22 -15.68 -5.35
N GLU A 45 -16.80 -15.59 -4.08
CA GLU A 45 -16.69 -14.34 -3.33
C GLU A 45 -15.51 -13.49 -3.83
N GLU A 46 -14.34 -14.10 -4.01
CA GLU A 46 -13.15 -13.44 -4.56
C GLU A 46 -13.42 -12.93 -5.98
N LYS A 47 -14.04 -13.76 -6.83
CA LYS A 47 -14.44 -13.33 -8.17
C LYS A 47 -15.43 -12.17 -8.12
N LYS A 48 -16.42 -12.23 -7.21
CA LYS A 48 -17.37 -11.13 -7.03
C LYS A 48 -16.67 -9.84 -6.60
N ALA A 49 -15.67 -9.92 -5.72
CA ALA A 49 -14.87 -8.77 -5.27
C ALA A 49 -13.99 -8.20 -6.40
N LEU A 50 -13.40 -9.06 -7.25
CA LEU A 50 -12.63 -8.62 -8.41
C LEU A 50 -13.50 -7.95 -9.48
N ASP A 51 -14.71 -8.46 -9.70
CA ASP A 51 -15.63 -7.98 -10.73
C ASP A 51 -16.38 -6.71 -10.28
N ASN A 52 -16.79 -6.65 -9.01
CA ASN A 52 -17.69 -5.59 -8.50
C ASN A 52 -17.08 -4.71 -7.40
N GLY A 53 -15.83 -4.95 -7.03
CA GLY A 53 -15.19 -4.31 -5.89
C GLY A 53 -15.56 -4.94 -4.55
N TYR A 54 -14.79 -4.57 -3.54
CA TYR A 54 -14.93 -4.99 -2.15
C TYR A 54 -15.66 -3.90 -1.34
N PRO A 55 -16.84 -4.17 -0.78
CA PRO A 55 -17.60 -3.17 -0.03
C PRO A 55 -16.97 -2.91 1.35
N VAL A 56 -16.81 -1.63 1.71
CA VAL A 56 -16.33 -1.17 3.02
C VAL A 56 -17.22 -0.02 3.49
N GLY A 57 -18.15 -0.30 4.40
CA GLY A 57 -19.14 0.67 4.86
C GLY A 57 -19.99 1.21 3.71
N LYS A 58 -19.92 2.52 3.46
CA LYS A 58 -20.62 3.17 2.34
C LYS A 58 -19.78 3.25 1.05
N TYR A 59 -18.52 2.82 1.10
CA TYR A 59 -17.60 2.86 -0.03
C TYR A 59 -17.41 1.47 -0.63
N THR A 60 -16.91 1.44 -1.86
CA THR A 60 -16.49 0.20 -2.53
C THR A 60 -15.08 0.37 -3.05
N ILE A 61 -14.18 -0.52 -2.67
CA ILE A 61 -12.79 -0.52 -3.13
C ILE A 61 -12.68 -1.40 -4.36
N PHE A 62 -12.05 -0.91 -5.42
CA PHE A 62 -11.90 -1.62 -6.68
C PHE A 62 -10.43 -1.78 -7.05
N LEU A 63 -10.10 -2.88 -7.75
CA LEU A 63 -8.85 -2.97 -8.51
C LEU A 63 -9.02 -2.40 -9.90
N THR A 64 -7.98 -1.71 -10.38
CA THR A 64 -7.91 -1.34 -11.79
C THR A 64 -7.60 -2.54 -12.67
N GLU A 65 -7.95 -2.47 -13.95
CA GLU A 65 -7.64 -3.54 -14.92
C GLU A 65 -6.15 -3.86 -15.00
N ASN A 66 -5.27 -2.88 -14.74
CA ASN A 66 -3.83 -3.14 -14.65
C ASN A 66 -3.45 -3.91 -13.39
N ASN A 67 -4.05 -3.59 -12.23
CA ASN A 67 -3.80 -4.35 -11.00
C ASN A 67 -4.28 -5.80 -11.14
N LYS A 68 -5.40 -6.03 -11.83
CA LYS A 68 -5.94 -7.38 -12.07
C LYS A 68 -5.00 -8.29 -12.89
N LYS A 69 -4.01 -7.73 -13.60
CA LYS A 69 -2.98 -8.50 -14.34
C LYS A 69 -1.87 -9.02 -13.43
N SER A 70 -1.66 -8.41 -12.27
CA SER A 70 -0.63 -8.79 -11.31
C SER A 70 -1.21 -9.80 -10.31
N THR A 71 -0.69 -11.02 -10.29
CA THR A 71 -1.08 -12.02 -9.27
C THR A 71 -0.81 -11.48 -7.87
N GLN A 72 0.27 -10.72 -7.67
CA GLN A 72 0.60 -10.13 -6.37
C GLN A 72 -0.45 -9.10 -5.94
N ASP A 73 -0.86 -8.19 -6.84
CA ASP A 73 -1.84 -7.15 -6.53
C ASP A 73 -3.21 -7.77 -6.27
N VAL A 74 -3.57 -8.80 -7.05
CA VAL A 74 -4.81 -9.56 -6.87
C VAL A 74 -4.80 -10.28 -5.53
N THR A 75 -3.74 -11.01 -5.19
CA THR A 75 -3.62 -11.68 -3.89
C THR A 75 -3.72 -10.67 -2.76
N THR A 76 -2.95 -9.58 -2.81
CA THR A 76 -3.00 -8.50 -1.79
C THR A 76 -4.40 -7.90 -1.67
N PHE A 77 -5.16 -7.84 -2.78
CA PHE A 77 -6.53 -7.35 -2.78
C PHE A 77 -7.54 -8.31 -2.17
N LEU A 78 -7.33 -9.60 -2.40
CA LEU A 78 -8.16 -10.67 -1.85
C LEU A 78 -7.78 -11.06 -0.43
N GLU A 79 -6.59 -10.67 0.05
CA GLU A 79 -6.20 -10.72 1.46
C GLU A 79 -7.18 -9.85 2.26
N ASN A 80 -8.21 -10.53 2.76
CA ASN A 80 -9.53 -10.06 3.18
C ASN A 80 -9.53 -9.13 4.41
N ASN A 81 -8.47 -8.38 4.62
CA ASN A 81 -8.25 -7.49 5.75
C ASN A 81 -7.26 -6.36 5.41
N PHE A 82 -6.41 -6.51 4.39
CA PHE A 82 -5.35 -5.53 4.15
C PHE A 82 -5.94 -4.18 3.72
N PHE A 83 -6.68 -4.16 2.60
CA PHE A 83 -7.30 -2.93 2.10
C PHE A 83 -8.48 -2.48 2.94
N GLU A 84 -9.26 -3.40 3.52
CA GLU A 84 -10.35 -3.03 4.42
C GLU A 84 -9.81 -2.27 5.65
N LYS A 85 -8.84 -2.83 6.37
CA LYS A 85 -8.24 -2.17 7.55
C LYS A 85 -7.56 -0.87 7.15
N GLY A 86 -6.75 -0.90 6.09
CA GLY A 86 -6.07 0.30 5.60
C GLY A 86 -7.06 1.41 5.20
N PHE A 87 -8.21 1.05 4.64
CA PHE A 87 -9.26 2.02 4.30
C PHE A 87 -9.97 2.54 5.55
N LEU A 88 -10.40 1.67 6.47
CA LEU A 88 -11.06 2.06 7.72
C LEU A 88 -10.18 2.97 8.59
N ASP A 89 -8.88 2.70 8.66
CA ASP A 89 -7.91 3.53 9.38
C ASP A 89 -7.77 4.93 8.76
N ALA A 90 -7.93 5.03 7.43
CA ALA A 90 -7.78 6.28 6.68
C ALA A 90 -9.11 7.01 6.40
N GLU A 91 -10.27 6.35 6.54
CA GLU A 91 -11.59 6.84 6.10
C GLU A 91 -11.95 8.19 6.73
N SER A 92 -11.56 8.40 7.99
CA SER A 92 -11.78 9.64 8.73
C SER A 92 -11.17 10.89 8.08
N GLN A 93 -10.19 10.71 7.19
CA GLN A 93 -9.53 11.79 6.44
C GLN A 93 -10.32 12.22 5.19
N ILE A 94 -11.33 11.45 4.78
CA ILE A 94 -12.13 11.77 3.61
C ILE A 94 -12.94 13.04 3.90
N ASN A 95 -12.70 14.08 3.09
CA ASN A 95 -13.47 15.30 3.14
C ASN A 95 -14.65 15.20 2.14
N PRO A 96 -15.90 15.07 2.61
CA PRO A 96 -17.07 14.97 1.73
C PRO A 96 -17.37 16.26 0.97
N ALA A 97 -16.74 17.39 1.31
CA ALA A 97 -16.85 18.62 0.54
C ALA A 97 -15.94 18.66 -0.70
N LYS A 98 -15.08 17.64 -0.90
CA LYS A 98 -14.25 17.50 -2.10
C LYS A 98 -14.88 16.53 -3.10
N LYS A 99 -14.57 16.69 -4.39
CA LYS A 99 -14.95 15.72 -5.43
C LYS A 99 -14.08 14.47 -5.40
N ILE A 100 -12.77 14.69 -5.15
CA ILE A 100 -11.75 13.66 -5.08
C ILE A 100 -10.96 13.81 -3.79
N ASN A 101 -10.75 12.69 -3.11
CA ASN A 101 -9.85 12.56 -1.98
C ASN A 101 -8.69 11.62 -2.33
N ILE A 102 -7.49 11.94 -1.85
CA ILE A 102 -6.34 11.03 -1.85
C ILE A 102 -5.98 10.83 -0.38
N ILE A 103 -6.05 9.60 0.12
CA ILE A 103 -5.81 9.26 1.52
C ILE A 103 -4.72 8.19 1.61
N THR A 104 -3.77 8.33 2.54
CA THR A 104 -2.64 7.41 2.68
C THR A 104 -3.01 6.26 3.61
N TYR A 105 -2.70 5.02 3.21
CA TYR A 105 -2.82 3.84 4.06
C TYR A 105 -1.48 3.17 4.36
N ALA A 106 -0.45 3.44 3.55
CA ALA A 106 0.89 2.90 3.77
C ALA A 106 1.97 3.88 3.30
N MET A 107 3.13 3.80 3.95
CA MET A 107 4.32 4.55 3.54
C MET A 107 5.53 3.65 3.66
N HIS A 108 6.37 3.67 2.64
CA HIS A 108 7.68 3.04 2.64
C HIS A 108 8.72 4.05 2.17
N TYR A 109 9.87 4.08 2.82
CA TYR A 109 11.02 4.88 2.39
C TYR A 109 12.20 3.98 2.13
N SER A 110 12.84 4.18 0.98
CA SER A 110 14.08 3.53 0.58
C SER A 110 15.22 4.56 0.65
N PRO A 111 16.06 4.53 1.70
CA PRO A 111 17.21 5.43 1.82
C PRO A 111 18.23 5.24 0.68
N GLU A 112 18.39 4.02 0.19
CA GLU A 112 19.35 3.68 -0.87
C GLU A 112 18.96 4.31 -2.22
N GLU A 113 17.66 4.45 -2.46
CA GLU A 113 17.12 5.04 -3.69
C GLU A 113 16.72 6.51 -3.51
N GLU A 114 16.88 7.06 -2.31
CA GLU A 114 16.38 8.39 -1.91
C GLU A 114 14.94 8.63 -2.38
N ARG A 115 14.06 7.68 -2.08
CA ARG A 115 12.68 7.66 -2.59
C ARG A 115 11.70 7.17 -1.54
N PHE A 116 10.54 7.81 -1.46
CA PHE A 116 9.39 7.24 -0.75
C PHE A 116 8.37 6.70 -1.74
N ASN A 117 7.61 5.71 -1.27
CA ASN A 117 6.42 5.15 -1.90
C ASN A 117 5.25 5.27 -0.91
N LEU A 118 4.18 5.94 -1.33
CA LEU A 118 2.93 6.04 -0.58
C LEU A 118 1.92 5.09 -1.20
N GLY A 119 1.39 4.18 -0.40
CA GLY A 119 0.14 3.48 -0.72
C GLY A 119 -1.02 4.41 -0.37
N VAL A 120 -1.81 4.78 -1.38
CA VAL A 120 -2.93 5.71 -1.24
C VAL A 120 -4.21 5.11 -1.82
N PHE A 121 -5.35 5.54 -1.30
CA PHE A 121 -6.63 5.40 -2.00
C PHE A 121 -6.98 6.71 -2.70
N LEU A 122 -7.31 6.62 -3.99
CA LEU A 122 -8.03 7.66 -4.70
C LEU A 122 -9.53 7.39 -4.52
N VAL A 123 -10.24 8.31 -3.87
CA VAL A 123 -11.65 8.14 -3.52
C VAL A 123 -12.50 9.16 -4.28
N ASN A 124 -13.52 8.68 -4.97
CA ASN A 124 -14.55 9.49 -5.61
C ASN A 124 -15.66 9.81 -4.60
N THR A 125 -15.78 11.08 -4.23
CA THR A 125 -16.86 11.62 -3.38
C THR A 125 -17.72 12.64 -4.14
N SER A 126 -17.58 12.68 -5.47
CA SER A 126 -18.43 13.48 -6.35
C SER A 126 -19.78 12.79 -6.59
N HIS A 127 -20.72 13.49 -7.22
CA HIS A 127 -22.03 12.95 -7.56
C HIS A 127 -22.06 12.14 -8.86
N GLU A 128 -20.94 12.09 -9.59
CA GLU A 128 -20.84 11.46 -10.91
C GLU A 128 -19.82 10.31 -10.91
N ASN A 129 -19.96 9.42 -11.89
CA ASN A 129 -18.94 8.43 -12.16
C ASN A 129 -17.75 9.09 -12.86
N ILE A 130 -16.55 8.64 -12.51
CA ILE A 130 -15.30 9.18 -13.08
C ILE A 130 -14.73 8.14 -14.04
N GLN A 131 -14.64 8.50 -15.30
CA GLN A 131 -14.08 7.68 -16.38
C GLN A 131 -12.64 8.07 -16.71
N SER A 132 -12.27 9.31 -16.41
CA SER A 132 -10.90 9.80 -16.54
C SER A 132 -10.65 10.92 -15.56
N ILE A 133 -9.41 10.98 -15.07
CA ILE A 133 -8.95 12.06 -14.20
C ILE A 133 -7.56 12.49 -14.62
N LYS A 134 -7.35 13.81 -14.65
CA LYS A 134 -6.02 14.40 -14.78
C LYS A 134 -5.85 15.45 -13.68
N MET A 135 -4.71 15.43 -13.01
CA MET A 135 -4.44 16.36 -11.93
C MET A 135 -2.95 16.47 -11.63
N LYS A 136 -2.57 17.57 -11.00
CA LYS A 136 -1.28 17.72 -10.32
C LYS A 136 -1.45 17.46 -8.84
N VAL A 137 -0.61 16.58 -8.30
CA VAL A 137 -0.67 16.17 -6.90
C VAL A 137 0.67 16.40 -6.23
N LYS A 138 0.65 16.99 -5.04
CA LYS A 138 1.82 17.14 -4.18
C LYS A 138 1.50 16.61 -2.78
N PRO A 139 2.19 15.55 -2.30
CA PRO A 139 2.07 15.13 -0.91
C PRO A 139 2.65 16.21 0.01
N THR A 140 2.01 16.40 1.15
CA THR A 140 2.42 17.34 2.19
C THR A 140 2.61 16.56 3.48
N PHE A 141 3.77 16.73 4.09
CA PHE A 141 4.16 16.07 5.34
C PHE A 141 4.22 17.11 6.46
N LYS A 142 4.05 16.68 7.72
CA LYS A 142 4.00 17.57 8.88
C LYS A 142 5.26 18.42 9.08
N ASN A 143 6.42 17.87 8.73
CA ASN A 143 7.75 18.46 8.99
C ASN A 143 8.61 18.66 7.73
N ILE A 144 8.02 18.54 6.54
CA ILE A 144 8.71 18.72 5.26
C ILE A 144 7.88 19.68 4.41
N THR A 145 8.44 20.86 4.15
CA THR A 145 7.79 21.92 3.39
C THR A 145 8.06 21.84 1.89
N ASP A 146 9.16 21.18 1.52
CA ASP A 146 9.63 21.07 0.15
C ASP A 146 8.96 19.89 -0.53
N GLY A 147 8.50 20.10 -1.76
CA GLY A 147 7.83 19.07 -2.55
C GLY A 147 7.38 19.62 -3.88
N GLU A 148 7.41 18.75 -4.90
CA GLU A 148 7.02 19.10 -6.25
C GLU A 148 5.67 18.48 -6.61
N PHE A 149 4.95 19.13 -7.52
CA PHE A 149 3.75 18.56 -8.09
C PHE A 149 4.13 17.49 -9.12
N GLY A 150 3.64 16.27 -8.90
CA GLY A 150 3.62 15.22 -9.92
C GLY A 150 2.34 15.29 -10.74
N GLU A 151 2.43 15.04 -12.04
CA GLU A 151 1.25 14.88 -12.90
C GLU A 151 0.74 13.44 -12.81
N ILE A 152 -0.56 13.31 -12.60
CA ILE A 152 -1.28 12.05 -12.60
C ILE A 152 -2.35 12.13 -13.68
N GLU A 153 -2.34 11.18 -14.59
CA GLU A 153 -3.36 11.01 -15.61
C GLU A 153 -3.84 9.55 -15.60
N TYR A 154 -5.14 9.36 -15.40
CA TYR A 154 -5.79 8.07 -15.55
C TYR A 154 -6.87 8.18 -16.63
N ASN A 155 -6.77 7.34 -17.64
CA ASN A 155 -7.74 7.27 -18.73
C ASN A 155 -8.23 5.83 -18.93
N LYS A 156 -9.33 5.68 -19.68
CA LYS A 156 -10.14 4.46 -19.87
C LYS A 156 -9.39 3.15 -20.14
N LYS A 157 -8.12 3.17 -20.56
CA LYS A 157 -7.33 1.94 -20.76
C LYS A 157 -6.72 1.41 -19.45
N ASP A 158 -6.52 2.30 -18.47
CA ASP A 158 -5.80 2.04 -17.21
C ASP A 158 -6.65 2.38 -15.97
N PHE A 159 -7.90 2.80 -16.17
CA PHE A 159 -8.85 3.26 -15.15
C PHE A 159 -10.18 2.52 -15.28
N ILE A 160 -10.80 2.18 -14.15
CA ILE A 160 -12.18 1.71 -14.12
C ILE A 160 -13.12 2.90 -14.20
N ASP A 161 -14.36 2.71 -14.65
CA ASP A 161 -15.40 3.71 -14.39
C ASP A 161 -15.65 3.76 -12.88
N LEU A 162 -15.05 4.73 -12.19
CA LEU A 162 -15.02 4.82 -10.74
C LEU A 162 -16.34 5.43 -10.24
N PRO A 163 -17.24 4.63 -9.66
CA PRO A 163 -18.54 5.15 -9.23
C PRO A 163 -18.41 6.13 -8.06
N ASN A 164 -19.49 6.85 -7.77
CA ASN A 164 -19.61 7.59 -6.51
C ASN A 164 -19.38 6.64 -5.31
N ASN A 165 -18.62 7.10 -4.32
CA ASN A 165 -18.10 6.33 -3.19
C ASN A 165 -17.20 5.15 -3.61
N GLY A 166 -16.70 5.16 -4.84
CA GLY A 166 -15.66 4.25 -5.28
C GLY A 166 -14.28 4.68 -4.81
N ALA A 167 -13.45 3.73 -4.39
CA ALA A 167 -12.05 3.93 -4.06
C ALA A 167 -11.17 2.98 -4.87
N ILE A 168 -9.98 3.43 -5.27
CA ILE A 168 -8.96 2.56 -5.89
C ILE A 168 -7.61 2.72 -5.17
N PRO A 169 -6.89 1.62 -4.88
CA PRO A 169 -5.54 1.70 -4.37
C PRO A 169 -4.58 2.11 -5.48
N LYS A 170 -3.63 2.99 -5.14
CA LYS A 170 -2.56 3.48 -6.01
C LYS A 170 -1.27 3.64 -5.23
N ALA A 171 -0.16 3.60 -5.94
CA ALA A 171 1.15 3.98 -5.41
C ALA A 171 1.53 5.36 -5.93
N ILE A 172 1.98 6.26 -5.05
CA ILE A 172 2.60 7.53 -5.41
C ILE A 172 4.05 7.47 -4.94
N SER A 173 4.99 7.66 -5.87
CA SER A 173 6.42 7.65 -5.59
C SER A 173 7.01 9.01 -5.89
N ALA A 174 7.89 9.50 -5.01
CA ALA A 174 8.66 10.70 -5.30
C ALA A 174 10.03 10.65 -4.61
N ASN A 175 10.94 11.47 -5.14
CA ASN A 175 12.28 11.61 -4.57
C ASN A 175 12.19 12.24 -3.18
N ALA A 176 12.98 11.71 -2.25
CA ALA A 176 13.18 12.22 -0.92
C ALA A 176 14.65 12.05 -0.52
N PRO A 177 15.43 13.13 -0.54
CA PRO A 177 16.83 13.11 -0.12
C PRO A 177 17.02 12.44 1.22
N ILE A 178 18.17 11.80 1.43
CA ILE A 178 18.46 11.08 2.69
C ILE A 178 18.34 11.97 3.94
N GLU A 179 18.57 13.28 3.79
CA GLU A 179 18.40 14.27 4.85
C GLU A 179 16.96 14.35 5.39
N TYR A 180 15.97 13.88 4.63
CA TYR A 180 14.57 13.84 5.06
C TYR A 180 14.22 12.57 5.83
N LEU A 181 15.10 11.56 5.92
CA LEU A 181 14.84 10.26 6.53
C LEU A 181 14.20 10.37 7.92
N ASP A 182 14.83 11.13 8.83
CA ASP A 182 14.34 11.23 10.21
C ASP A 182 13.00 11.94 10.27
N LYS A 183 12.81 13.01 9.47
CA LYS A 183 11.55 13.72 9.36
C LYS A 183 10.44 12.82 8.77
N LEU A 184 10.76 12.00 7.78
CA LEU A 184 9.81 11.08 7.15
C LEU A 184 9.35 10.00 8.13
N LYS A 185 10.25 9.46 8.99
CA LYS A 185 9.91 8.48 10.03
C LYS A 185 8.94 9.01 11.09
N GLU A 186 8.89 10.32 11.30
CA GLU A 186 7.96 10.95 12.25
C GLU A 186 6.53 11.06 11.69
N ASN A 187 6.32 10.84 10.40
CA ASN A 187 5.00 10.91 9.78
C ASN A 187 4.30 9.55 9.84
N THR A 188 3.06 9.56 10.29
CA THR A 188 2.13 8.45 10.09
C THR A 188 1.28 8.70 8.85
N GLY A 189 0.52 7.69 8.39
CA GLY A 189 -0.35 7.85 7.23
C GLY A 189 -1.35 9.01 7.35
N SER A 190 -1.81 9.32 8.57
CA SER A 190 -2.73 10.43 8.85
C SER A 190 -2.06 11.81 8.91
N ASP A 191 -0.73 11.88 9.02
CA ASP A 191 0.01 13.13 8.94
C ASP A 191 0.25 13.58 7.47
N ILE A 192 -0.04 12.71 6.50
CA ILE A 192 0.22 12.94 5.08
C ILE A 192 -1.05 13.39 4.38
N THR A 193 -1.03 14.61 3.87
CA THR A 193 -2.13 15.19 3.09
C THR A 193 -1.72 15.46 1.65
N PHE A 194 -2.68 15.76 0.78
CA PHE A 194 -2.41 16.01 -0.63
C PHE A 194 -2.99 17.35 -1.09
N GLU A 195 -2.14 18.16 -1.70
CA GLU A 195 -2.54 19.32 -2.47
C GLU A 195 -2.85 18.87 -3.92
N ILE A 196 -4.03 19.22 -4.42
CA ILE A 196 -4.51 18.87 -5.77
C ILE A 196 -4.72 20.15 -6.56
N LYS A 197 -4.13 20.23 -7.76
CA LYS A 197 -4.26 21.34 -8.72
C LYS A 197 -4.62 20.84 -10.11
N ASP A 198 -5.10 21.76 -10.94
CA ASP A 198 -5.42 21.51 -12.36
C ASP A 198 -6.31 20.26 -12.55
N LEU A 199 -7.28 20.06 -11.64
CA LEU A 199 -8.15 18.89 -11.67
C LEU A 199 -9.06 18.93 -12.89
N GLU A 200 -9.01 17.86 -13.66
CA GLU A 200 -9.88 17.58 -14.78
C GLU A 200 -10.56 16.23 -14.55
N ILE A 201 -11.88 16.20 -14.58
CA ILE A 201 -12.71 14.99 -14.47
C ILE A 201 -13.45 14.84 -15.78
N ASN A 202 -13.38 13.65 -16.39
CA ASN A 202 -14.07 13.33 -17.64
C ASN A 202 -13.78 14.30 -18.80
N GLY A 203 -12.62 14.96 -18.80
CA GLY A 203 -12.23 15.95 -19.82
C GLY A 203 -12.60 17.40 -19.46
N GLU A 204 -13.28 17.62 -18.33
CA GLU A 204 -13.72 18.94 -17.88
C GLU A 204 -12.88 19.45 -16.70
N LYS A 205 -12.35 20.67 -16.82
CA LYS A 205 -11.66 21.34 -15.72
C LYS A 205 -12.65 21.69 -14.63
N VAL A 206 -12.40 21.19 -13.43
CA VAL A 206 -13.28 21.38 -12.27
C VAL A 206 -12.47 21.84 -11.07
N ASN A 207 -13.12 22.54 -10.14
CA ASN A 207 -12.53 22.68 -8.81
C ASN A 207 -12.72 21.38 -8.02
N ASN A 208 -11.86 21.14 -7.03
CA ASN A 208 -11.99 19.98 -6.16
C ASN A 208 -12.94 20.23 -4.98
N LYS A 209 -14.04 20.95 -5.21
CA LYS A 209 -15.10 21.16 -4.22
C LYS A 209 -16.41 20.62 -4.79
N ASN A 210 -17.26 20.08 -3.92
CA ASN A 210 -18.65 19.83 -4.27
C ASN A 210 -19.38 21.18 -4.21
N GLU A 211 -19.72 21.73 -5.37
CA GLU A 211 -20.63 22.87 -5.48
C GLU A 211 -22.06 22.31 -5.48
N ASN A 212 -22.88 22.76 -4.52
CA ASN A 212 -24.29 22.38 -4.39
C ASN A 212 -25.11 22.83 -5.60
#